data_AF-A0A5M7PFH6-F1
#
_entry.id   AF-A0A5M7PFH6-F1
#
_cell.length_a   1.000
_cell.length_b   1.000
_cell.length_c   1.000
_cell.angle_alpha   90.00
_cell.angle_beta   90.00
_cell.angle_gamma   90.00
#
_symmetry.space_group_name_H-M   'P 1'
#
loop_
_entity.id
_entity.type
_entity.pdbx_description
1 polymer ?
#
loop_
_entity_poly.entity_id
_entity_poly.type
_entity_poly.pdbx_seq_one_letter_code
_entity_poly.pdbx_strand_id
1 'polypeptide(L)'
;MAIGPAMGPCCYELAEPQLGEIAQNPAFARGLRWHRKQPVNPLAQRTQASAHQQGVWFDLPALATQLLVNAGVPAAQIDNVKVCTYCMAESGSSYRFNTHHGSGYRSRYSWIRRR
;
A
#
# COMPACT_ATOMS: atom_id res chain seq x y z
N MET A 1 -13.17 1.35 -12.97
CA MET A 1 -11.70 1.26 -12.83
C MET A 1 -11.38 0.41 -11.61
N ALA A 2 -10.31 -0.38 -11.66
CA ALA A 2 -9.89 -1.22 -10.52
C ALA A 2 -8.51 -0.81 -10.03
N ILE A 3 -8.32 -0.76 -8.71
CA ILE A 3 -7.03 -0.64 -8.03
C ILE A 3 -6.65 -2.05 -7.56
N GLY A 4 -5.57 -2.59 -8.10
CA GLY A 4 -5.08 -3.93 -7.78
C GLY A 4 -4.40 -4.03 -6.41
N PRO A 5 -3.84 -5.20 -6.08
CA PRO A 5 -3.12 -5.40 -4.83
C PRO A 5 -1.96 -4.41 -4.66
N ALA A 6 -1.85 -3.82 -3.48
CA ALA A 6 -0.78 -2.89 -3.12
C ALA A 6 -0.41 -3.04 -1.64
N MET A 7 0.65 -2.38 -1.16
CA MET A 7 0.87 -2.34 0.30
C MET A 7 -0.24 -1.48 0.93
N GLY A 8 -0.96 -2.06 1.90
CA GLY A 8 -1.96 -1.34 2.68
C GLY A 8 -1.35 -0.62 3.89
N PRO A 9 -2.12 0.24 4.57
CA PRO A 9 -1.67 0.94 5.77
C PRO A 9 -1.31 -0.01 6.90
N CYS A 10 -1.80 -1.25 6.87
CA CYS A 10 -1.42 -2.30 7.80
C CYS A 10 0.07 -2.72 7.73
N CYS A 11 0.79 -2.38 6.64
CA CYS A 11 2.20 -2.76 6.42
C CYS A 11 3.06 -1.67 5.77
N TYR A 12 2.48 -0.55 5.35
CA TYR A 12 3.23 0.54 4.72
C TYR A 12 3.57 1.64 5.71
N GLU A 13 4.72 1.50 6.34
CA GLU A 13 5.29 2.52 7.21
C GLU A 13 6.11 3.55 6.42
N LEU A 14 5.84 4.82 6.66
CA LEU A 14 6.58 5.97 6.15
C LEU A 14 7.18 6.78 7.29
N ALA A 15 8.36 7.34 7.08
CA ALA A 15 8.93 8.30 8.03
C ALA A 15 8.14 9.62 7.94
N GLU A 16 7.97 10.33 9.05
CA GLU A 16 7.25 11.61 9.06
C GLU A 16 7.80 12.65 8.06
N PRO A 17 9.13 12.80 7.86
CA PRO A 17 9.66 13.71 6.84
C PRO A 17 9.20 13.36 5.42
N GLN A 18 9.13 12.06 5.08
CA GLN A 18 8.66 11.59 3.78
C GLN A 18 7.17 11.92 3.56
N LEU A 19 6.34 11.80 4.62
CA LEU A 19 4.95 12.25 4.55
C LEU A 19 4.88 13.77 4.27
N GLY A 20 5.74 14.55 4.92
CA GLY A 20 5.85 16.00 4.70
C GLY A 20 6.20 16.35 3.26
N GLU A 21 7.16 15.64 2.65
CA GLU A 21 7.51 15.80 1.23
C GLU A 21 6.34 15.47 0.29
N ILE A 22 5.63 14.37 0.55
CA ILE A 22 4.45 14.00 -0.25
C ILE A 22 3.36 15.08 -0.12
N ALA A 23 3.18 15.64 1.07
CA ALA A 23 2.19 16.68 1.34
C ALA A 23 2.49 18.02 0.64
N GLN A 24 3.74 18.28 0.27
CA GLN A 24 4.11 19.48 -0.50
C GLN A 24 3.59 19.41 -1.93
N ASN A 25 3.29 18.22 -2.46
CA ASN A 25 2.70 18.09 -3.78
C ASN A 25 1.18 18.38 -3.72
N PRO A 26 0.68 19.46 -4.35
CA PRO A 26 -0.74 19.82 -4.29
C PRO A 26 -1.67 18.74 -4.85
N ALA A 27 -1.18 17.90 -5.77
CA ALA A 27 -1.94 16.79 -6.33
C ALA A 27 -2.27 15.72 -5.28
N PHE A 28 -1.39 15.55 -4.28
CA PHE A 28 -1.54 14.52 -3.25
C PHE A 28 -2.11 15.05 -1.95
N ALA A 29 -1.85 16.32 -1.62
CA ALA A 29 -2.20 16.95 -0.34
C ALA A 29 -3.66 16.72 0.11
N ARG A 30 -4.62 16.76 -0.84
CA ARG A 30 -6.06 16.59 -0.54
C ARG A 30 -6.48 15.15 -0.26
N GLY A 31 -5.63 14.16 -0.55
CA GLY A 31 -5.95 12.73 -0.49
C GLY A 31 -5.11 11.92 0.48
N LEU A 32 -4.22 12.56 1.24
CA LEU A 32 -3.35 11.84 2.17
C LEU A 32 -4.17 11.25 3.31
N ARG A 33 -4.06 9.93 3.47
CA ARG A 33 -4.62 9.19 4.60
C ARG A 33 -3.51 8.37 5.24
N TRP A 34 -3.44 8.44 6.55
CA TRP A 34 -2.44 7.72 7.33
C TRP A 34 -2.92 7.52 8.78
N HIS A 35 -2.28 6.61 9.49
CA HIS A 35 -2.59 6.29 10.89
C HIS A 35 -1.34 6.43 11.76
N ARG A 36 -1.50 6.93 12.99
CA ARG A 36 -0.40 6.93 13.99
C ARG A 36 -0.10 5.53 14.50
N LYS A 37 -1.14 4.73 14.72
CA LYS A 37 -1.03 3.34 15.17
C LYS A 37 -1.19 2.41 13.99
N GLN A 38 -0.40 1.33 13.99
CA GLN A 38 -0.48 0.31 12.94
C GLN A 38 -1.86 -0.33 12.91
N PRO A 39 -2.59 -0.27 11.78
CA PRO A 39 -3.81 -1.03 11.61
C PRO A 39 -3.53 -2.53 11.53
N VAL A 40 -4.36 -3.33 12.20
CA VAL A 40 -4.34 -4.79 12.08
C VAL A 40 -5.09 -5.21 10.82
N ASN A 41 -4.52 -6.11 10.03
CA ASN A 41 -5.19 -6.72 8.89
C ASN A 41 -5.77 -8.08 9.31
N PRO A 42 -7.10 -8.21 9.48
CA PRO A 42 -7.72 -9.46 9.90
C PRO A 42 -7.64 -10.57 8.85
N LEU A 43 -7.36 -10.22 7.59
CA LEU A 43 -7.23 -11.16 6.48
C LEU A 43 -5.76 -11.52 6.19
N ALA A 44 -4.84 -11.15 7.08
CA ALA A 44 -3.43 -11.45 6.88
C ALA A 44 -3.16 -12.96 6.89
N GLN A 45 -2.54 -13.46 5.82
CA GLN A 45 -2.10 -14.85 5.71
C GLN A 45 -0.63 -15.02 6.14
N ARG A 46 0.05 -13.91 6.42
CA ARG A 46 1.43 -13.81 6.88
C ARG A 46 1.52 -12.84 8.03
N THR A 47 2.59 -12.94 8.80
CA THR A 47 2.94 -11.92 9.80
C THR A 47 2.95 -10.55 9.13
N GLN A 48 2.22 -9.60 9.71
CA GLN A 48 2.26 -8.22 9.27
C GLN A 48 3.65 -7.62 9.46
N ALA A 49 3.96 -6.55 8.75
CA ALA A 49 5.23 -5.84 8.95
C ALA A 49 5.32 -5.36 10.40
N SER A 50 6.48 -5.50 11.02
CA SER A 50 6.75 -4.84 12.29
C SER A 50 7.14 -3.39 12.03
N ALA A 51 6.77 -2.49 12.94
CA ALA A 51 7.26 -1.11 12.93
C ALA A 51 8.80 -1.14 12.93
N HIS A 52 9.42 -0.50 11.94
CA HIS A 52 10.87 -0.41 11.82
C HIS A 52 11.39 0.93 12.36
N GLN A 53 10.59 1.99 12.22
CA GLN A 53 10.92 3.34 12.66
C GLN A 53 9.71 3.99 13.35
N GLN A 54 9.90 5.02 14.17
CA GLN A 54 8.76 5.78 14.72
C GLN A 54 8.13 6.62 13.60
N GLY A 55 7.34 5.99 12.74
CA GLY A 55 6.71 6.58 11.56
C GLY A 55 5.19 6.51 11.58
N VAL A 56 4.60 6.82 10.42
CA VAL A 56 3.16 6.75 10.17
C VAL A 56 2.82 5.59 9.25
N TRP A 57 1.59 5.11 9.36
CA TRP A 57 1.07 4.01 8.55
C TRP A 57 0.23 4.56 7.40
N PHE A 58 0.83 4.62 6.22
CA PHE A 58 0.30 5.34 5.07
C PHE A 58 -0.66 4.49 4.23
N ASP A 59 -1.82 5.06 3.88
CA ASP A 59 -2.84 4.41 3.06
C ASP A 59 -2.66 4.78 1.59
N LEU A 60 -1.70 4.10 0.96
CA LEU A 60 -1.43 4.24 -0.48
C LEU A 60 -2.66 3.92 -1.35
N PRO A 61 -3.42 2.84 -1.11
CA PRO A 61 -4.62 2.56 -1.89
C PRO A 61 -5.68 3.67 -1.78
N ALA A 62 -5.85 4.32 -0.62
CA ALA A 62 -6.77 5.45 -0.49
C ALA A 62 -6.28 6.70 -1.25
N LEU A 63 -4.98 6.99 -1.26
CA LEU A 63 -4.44 8.07 -2.08
C LEU A 63 -4.74 7.82 -3.57
N ALA A 64 -4.53 6.60 -4.05
CA ALA A 64 -4.85 6.23 -5.43
C ALA A 64 -6.35 6.43 -5.74
N THR A 65 -7.25 6.00 -4.85
CA THR A 65 -8.68 6.26 -5.00
C THR A 65 -8.98 7.76 -5.12
N GLN A 66 -8.37 8.59 -4.26
CA GLN A 66 -8.62 10.03 -4.30
C GLN A 66 -8.11 10.67 -5.59
N LEU A 67 -6.96 10.23 -6.12
CA LEU A 67 -6.44 10.73 -7.39
C LEU A 67 -7.39 10.45 -8.56
N LEU A 68 -8.02 9.29 -8.58
CA LEU A 68 -9.00 8.93 -9.62
C LEU A 68 -10.29 9.74 -9.49
N VAL A 69 -10.76 9.95 -8.26
CA VAL A 69 -11.92 10.82 -8.00
C VAL A 69 -11.62 12.25 -8.46
N ASN A 70 -10.43 12.78 -8.15
CA ASN A 70 -10.01 14.11 -8.59
C ASN A 70 -9.88 14.22 -10.12
N ALA A 71 -9.57 13.10 -10.79
CA ALA A 71 -9.54 13.01 -12.25
C ALA A 71 -10.94 12.84 -12.88
N GLY A 72 -12.01 12.83 -12.09
CA GLY A 72 -13.40 12.76 -12.56
C GLY A 72 -13.98 11.34 -12.61
N VAL A 73 -13.27 10.32 -12.12
CA VAL A 73 -13.83 8.96 -12.03
C VAL A 73 -14.79 8.90 -10.83
N PRO A 74 -16.08 8.57 -11.02
CA PRO A 74 -17.02 8.48 -9.91
C PRO A 74 -16.56 7.43 -8.89
N ALA A 75 -16.64 7.74 -7.59
CA ALA A 75 -16.19 6.84 -6.53
C ALA A 75 -16.86 5.46 -6.60
N ALA A 76 -18.14 5.40 -6.96
CA ALA A 76 -18.89 4.16 -7.15
C ALA A 76 -18.36 3.26 -8.29
N GLN A 77 -17.53 3.82 -9.19
CA GLN A 77 -16.91 3.11 -10.30
C GLN A 77 -15.44 2.76 -10.02
N ILE A 78 -14.95 3.01 -8.82
CA ILE A 78 -13.60 2.65 -8.39
C ILE A 78 -13.70 1.46 -7.46
N ASP A 79 -13.27 0.30 -7.95
CA ASP A 79 -13.16 -0.88 -7.11
C ASP A 79 -11.72 -1.00 -6.59
N ASN A 80 -11.57 -1.12 -5.27
CA ASN A 80 -10.29 -1.35 -4.64
C ASN A 80 -10.34 -2.75 -4.02
N VAL A 81 -9.48 -3.65 -4.51
CA VAL A 81 -9.52 -5.05 -4.10
C VAL A 81 -9.12 -5.26 -2.63
N LYS A 82 -8.57 -4.23 -1.97
CA LYS A 82 -8.18 -4.25 -0.54
C LYS A 82 -7.24 -5.41 -0.17
N VAL A 83 -6.42 -5.86 -1.12
CA VAL A 83 -5.41 -6.90 -0.91
C VAL A 83 -4.06 -6.25 -0.58
N CYS A 84 -3.60 -6.45 0.66
CA CYS A 84 -2.26 -6.03 1.06
C CYS A 84 -1.20 -7.01 0.53
N THR A 85 -0.32 -6.57 -0.37
CA THR A 85 0.71 -7.45 -0.96
C THR A 85 1.67 -8.03 0.07
N TYR A 86 1.95 -7.30 1.16
CA TYR A 86 2.78 -7.81 2.26
C TYR A 86 2.08 -8.96 3.01
N CYS A 87 0.81 -8.78 3.36
CA CYS A 87 0.05 -9.73 4.17
C CYS A 87 -0.46 -10.95 3.40
N MET A 88 -0.76 -10.78 2.11
CA MET A 88 -1.67 -11.68 1.38
C MET A 88 -1.17 -12.12 0.00
N ALA A 89 -0.06 -11.57 -0.52
CA ALA A 89 0.46 -12.02 -1.82
C ALA A 89 1.10 -13.41 -1.72
N GLU A 90 1.35 -14.06 -2.86
CA GLU A 90 2.13 -15.30 -2.93
C GLU A 90 3.61 -15.10 -2.53
N SER A 91 4.32 -16.19 -2.24
CA SER A 91 5.70 -16.12 -1.74
C SER A 91 6.62 -15.54 -2.81
N GLY A 92 7.48 -14.60 -2.44
CA GLY A 92 8.31 -13.88 -3.40
C GLY A 92 7.62 -12.69 -4.10
N SER A 93 6.32 -12.46 -3.91
CA SER A 93 5.57 -11.44 -4.66
C SER A 93 5.47 -10.06 -3.97
N SER A 94 6.07 -9.88 -2.80
CA SER A 94 6.16 -8.58 -2.13
C SER A 94 7.61 -8.21 -1.86
N TYR A 95 8.09 -7.15 -2.51
CA TYR A 95 9.45 -6.63 -2.33
C TYR A 95 9.75 -6.37 -0.85
N ARG A 96 8.88 -5.63 -0.16
CA ARG A 96 9.08 -5.27 1.25
C ARG A 96 9.11 -6.52 2.16
N PHE A 97 8.21 -7.48 1.92
CA PHE A 97 8.20 -8.73 2.68
C PHE A 97 9.49 -9.54 2.47
N ASN A 98 9.93 -9.67 1.21
CA ASN A 98 11.13 -10.42 0.86
C ASN A 98 12.37 -9.80 1.50
N THR A 99 12.48 -8.47 1.48
CA THR A 99 13.58 -7.73 2.12
C THR A 99 13.60 -7.93 3.64
N HIS A 100 12.44 -7.92 4.30
CA HIS A 100 12.37 -8.13 5.76
C HIS A 100 12.74 -9.56 6.17
N HIS A 101 12.48 -10.57 5.32
CA HIS A 101 12.66 -11.99 5.68
C HIS A 101 13.84 -12.66 4.98
N GLY A 102 14.78 -11.89 4.42
CA GLY A 102 16.02 -12.44 3.81
C GLY A 102 15.77 -13.39 2.63
N SER A 103 14.58 -13.36 2.04
CA SER A 103 14.25 -14.13 0.84
C SER A 103 14.89 -13.40 -0.33
N GLY A 104 16.10 -13.79 -0.73
CA GLY A 104 16.91 -13.10 -1.75
C GLY A 104 16.11 -12.65 -2.97
N TYR A 105 16.56 -11.54 -3.59
CA TYR A 105 15.93 -10.82 -4.70
C TYR A 105 15.49 -11.74 -5.87
N ARG A 106 14.34 -12.41 -5.74
CA ARG A 106 13.63 -13.12 -6.81
C ARG A 106 12.48 -12.21 -7.29
N SER A 107 12.84 -11.01 -7.71
CA SER A 107 11.89 -9.90 -7.91
C SER A 107 11.43 -9.76 -9.35
N ARG A 108 10.79 -10.77 -9.96
CA ARG A 108 10.05 -10.60 -11.23
C ARG A 108 8.88 -11.57 -11.35
N TYR A 109 7.79 -11.31 -10.62
CA TYR A 109 6.48 -11.88 -10.96
C TYR A 109 5.61 -10.78 -11.59
N SER A 110 5.36 -10.91 -12.89
CA SER A 110 4.34 -10.13 -13.59
C SER A 110 2.98 -10.78 -13.30
N TRP A 111 2.11 -10.07 -12.60
CA TRP A 111 0.77 -10.53 -12.21
C TRP A 111 -0.24 -10.49 -13.36
N ILE A 112 0.16 -10.06 -14.56
CA ILE A 112 -0.68 -10.10 -15.76
C ILE A 112 -0.59 -11.49 -16.37
N ARG A 113 -1.41 -12.41 -15.87
CA ARG A 113 -1.76 -13.63 -16.61
C ARG A 113 -2.73 -13.24 -17.73
N ARG A 114 -2.25 -13.22 -18.98
CA ARG A 114 -3.15 -13.26 -20.14
C ARG A 114 -3.78 -14.66 -20.18
N ARG A 115 -5.11 -14.72 -20.26
CA ARG A 115 -5.81 -15.96 -20.61
C ARG A 115 -5.50 -16.32 -22.06
#